data_AF-A0A9X3CTI6-F1
#
_entry.id   AF-A0A9X3CTI6-F1
#
_cell.length_a   1.000
_cell.length_b   1.000
_cell.length_c   1.000
_cell.angle_alpha   90.00
_cell.angle_beta   90.00
_cell.angle_gamma   90.00
#
_symmetry.space_group_name_H-M   'P 1'
#
loop_
_entity.id
_entity.type
_entity.pdbx_description
1 polymer ?
#
loop_
_entity_poly.entity_id
_entity_poly.type
_entity_poly.pdbx_seq_one_letter_code
_entity_poly.pdbx_strand_id
1 'polypeptide(L)'
;MSVNDDILTIRTGFHKRRNMVALPWLIVSIFLTYVWSEAIPDLAWEKQFAIDKIELRQKDKEQIEEWLLEATKDNNSEGEKYYSGRVKDYDQLIKSYRVYAEKEGDLTIFTYLESRYL
;
A
#
# COMPACT_ATOMS: atom_id res chain seq x y z
N MET A 1 43.93 -13.83 -46.52
CA MET A 1 43.76 -12.54 -45.84
C MET A 1 43.24 -12.84 -44.43
N SER A 2 44.15 -12.98 -43.47
CA SER A 2 43.81 -13.34 -42.08
C SER A 2 43.41 -12.08 -41.35
N VAL A 3 42.16 -11.99 -40.88
CA VAL A 3 41.71 -10.87 -40.07
C VAL A 3 42.33 -11.03 -38.69
N ASN A 4 43.06 -10.02 -38.23
CA ASN A 4 43.86 -10.06 -37.00
C ASN A 4 42.94 -10.31 -35.78
N ASP A 5 43.04 -11.48 -35.15
CA ASP A 5 42.17 -11.94 -34.05
C ASP A 5 42.15 -10.98 -32.85
N ASP A 6 43.22 -10.22 -32.63
CA ASP A 6 43.29 -9.19 -31.59
C ASP A 6 42.21 -8.11 -31.75
N ILE A 7 41.88 -7.72 -32.99
CA ILE A 7 40.86 -6.70 -33.26
C ILE A 7 39.46 -7.25 -32.92
N LEU A 8 39.21 -8.53 -33.20
CA LEU A 8 37.96 -9.21 -32.86
C LEU A 8 37.80 -9.37 -31.35
N THR A 9 38.90 -9.70 -30.65
CA THR A 9 38.89 -9.92 -29.19
C THR A 9 38.71 -8.62 -28.40
N ILE A 10 39.35 -7.52 -28.83
CA ILE A 10 39.15 -6.18 -28.24
C ILE A 10 37.70 -5.71 -28.44
N ARG A 11 37.15 -5.87 -29.65
CA ARG A 11 35.78 -5.44 -29.97
C ARG A 11 34.74 -6.25 -29.21
N THR A 12 34.87 -7.57 -29.14
CA THR A 12 33.94 -8.44 -28.39
C THR A 12 34.05 -8.24 -26.88
N GLY A 13 35.27 -8.06 -26.35
CA GLY A 13 35.51 -7.77 -24.93
C GLY A 13 34.96 -6.40 -24.49
N PHE A 14 34.98 -5.40 -25.37
CA PHE A 14 34.37 -4.09 -25.10
C PHE A 14 32.84 -4.18 -25.04
N HIS A 15 32.21 -4.88 -26.00
CA HIS A 15 30.76 -5.06 -26.01
C HIS A 15 30.26 -5.90 -24.82
N LYS A 16 30.98 -6.95 -24.43
CA LYS A 16 30.64 -7.74 -23.23
C LYS A 16 30.70 -6.90 -21.96
N ARG A 17 31.75 -6.08 -21.77
CA ARG A 17 31.90 -5.21 -20.59
C ARG A 17 30.83 -4.12 -20.54
N ARG A 18 30.54 -3.47 -21.66
CA ARG A 18 29.48 -2.46 -21.76
C ARG A 18 28.11 -3.07 -21.44
N ASN A 19 27.80 -4.24 -21.99
CA ASN A 19 26.52 -4.90 -21.76
C ASN A 19 26.39 -5.43 -20.33
N MET A 20 27.48 -5.90 -19.72
CA MET A 20 27.49 -6.38 -18.33
C MET A 20 27.15 -5.29 -17.30
N VAL A 21 27.45 -4.01 -17.61
CA VAL A 21 27.13 -2.88 -16.73
C VAL A 21 25.84 -2.19 -17.17
N ALA A 22 25.66 -1.96 -18.47
CA ALA A 22 24.53 -1.19 -18.99
C ALA A 22 23.19 -1.93 -18.86
N LEU A 23 23.14 -3.25 -19.05
CA LEU A 23 21.89 -4.00 -18.92
C LEU A 23 21.34 -3.99 -17.49
N PRO A 24 22.12 -4.27 -16.43
CA PRO A 24 21.64 -4.15 -15.06
C PRO A 24 21.14 -2.75 -14.73
N TRP A 25 21.88 -1.71 -15.15
CA TRP A 25 21.46 -0.33 -14.93
C TRP A 25 20.16 0.01 -15.66
N LEU A 26 19.98 -0.49 -16.89
CA LEU A 26 18.77 -0.29 -17.66
C LEU A 26 17.57 -0.99 -16.99
N ILE A 27 17.76 -2.22 -16.49
CA ILE A 27 16.73 -2.95 -15.74
C ILE A 27 16.35 -2.21 -14.45
N VAL A 28 17.34 -1.74 -13.68
CA VAL A 28 17.10 -0.95 -12.45
C VAL A 28 16.37 0.35 -12.79
N SER A 29 16.74 1.03 -13.87
CA SER A 29 16.06 2.26 -14.30
C SER A 29 14.62 2.01 -14.72
N ILE A 30 14.34 0.93 -15.47
CA ILE A 30 12.98 0.53 -15.85
C ILE A 30 12.16 0.23 -14.59
N PHE A 31 12.73 -0.54 -13.66
CA PHE A 31 12.07 -0.87 -12.41
C PHE A 31 11.78 0.39 -11.58
N LEU A 32 12.74 1.31 -11.46
CA LEU A 32 12.55 2.58 -10.76
C LEU A 32 11.50 3.46 -11.44
N THR A 33 11.48 3.54 -12.77
CA THR A 33 10.47 4.30 -13.50
C THR A 33 9.09 3.66 -13.39
N TYR A 34 8.99 2.34 -13.40
CA TYR A 34 7.74 1.60 -13.23
C TYR A 34 7.17 1.80 -11.82
N VAL A 35 8.04 1.66 -10.80
CA VAL A 35 7.69 1.99 -9.43
C VAL A 35 7.27 3.46 -9.32
N TRP A 36 7.98 4.41 -9.94
CA TRP A 36 7.59 5.81 -9.89
C TRP A 36 6.28 6.12 -10.65
N SER A 37 6.03 5.49 -11.80
CA SER A 37 4.85 5.79 -12.64
C SER A 37 3.57 5.18 -12.10
N GLU A 38 3.64 4.01 -11.45
CA GLU A 38 2.48 3.37 -10.82
C GLU A 38 2.33 3.71 -9.34
N ALA A 39 3.37 4.26 -8.68
CA ALA A 39 3.34 4.58 -7.25
C ALA A 39 3.11 6.05 -6.90
N ILE A 40 2.69 6.91 -7.84
CA ILE A 40 2.04 8.17 -7.46
C ILE A 40 0.54 7.94 -7.57
N PRO A 41 -0.10 7.34 -6.55
CA PRO A 41 -1.56 7.24 -6.52
C PRO A 41 -2.14 8.65 -6.62
N ASP A 42 -3.32 8.78 -7.25
CA ASP A 42 -4.06 10.02 -7.23
C ASP A 42 -4.40 10.36 -5.77
N LEU A 43 -3.63 11.29 -5.22
CA LEU A 43 -3.67 11.68 -3.82
C LEU A 43 -5.06 12.19 -3.41
N ALA A 44 -5.72 12.91 -4.32
CA ALA A 44 -7.04 13.46 -4.05
C ALA A 44 -8.07 12.33 -3.97
N TRP A 45 -7.96 11.35 -4.87
CA TRP A 45 -8.84 10.19 -4.86
C TRP A 45 -8.64 9.33 -3.60
N GLU A 46 -7.41 9.00 -3.22
CA GLU A 46 -7.14 8.16 -2.04
C GLU A 46 -7.58 8.82 -0.74
N LYS A 47 -7.38 10.14 -0.61
CA LYS A 47 -7.86 10.89 0.56
C LYS A 47 -9.37 10.92 0.63
N GLN A 48 -10.03 11.22 -0.49
CA GLN A 48 -11.49 11.21 -0.55
C GLN A 48 -12.04 9.81 -0.26
N PHE A 49 -11.42 8.77 -0.84
CA PHE A 49 -11.76 7.38 -0.58
C PHE A 49 -11.62 7.03 0.91
N ALA A 50 -10.54 7.46 1.57
CA ALA A 50 -10.36 7.25 3.00
C ALA A 50 -11.44 7.95 3.83
N ILE A 51 -11.81 9.19 3.47
CA ILE A 51 -12.90 9.93 4.13
C ILE A 51 -14.23 9.18 3.97
N ASP A 52 -14.57 8.77 2.75
CA ASP A 52 -15.80 8.02 2.47
C ASP A 52 -15.85 6.69 3.25
N LYS A 53 -14.69 6.02 3.40
CA LYS A 53 -14.58 4.81 4.21
C LYS A 53 -14.74 5.09 5.70
N ILE A 54 -14.20 6.19 6.23
CA ILE A 54 -14.41 6.58 7.62
C ILE A 54 -15.90 6.77 7.90
N GLU A 55 -16.59 7.54 7.06
CA GLU A 55 -18.03 7.79 7.23
C GLU A 55 -18.84 6.49 7.19
N LEU A 56 -18.57 5.63 6.19
CA LEU A 56 -19.22 4.32 6.09
C LEU A 56 -18.98 3.46 7.33
N ARG A 57 -17.74 3.39 7.82
CA ARG A 57 -17.40 2.57 8.99
C ARG A 57 -17.95 3.14 10.29
N GLN A 58 -18.08 4.45 10.41
CA GLN A 58 -18.76 5.07 11.56
C GLN A 58 -20.23 4.65 11.59
N LYS A 59 -20.93 4.72 10.46
CA LYS A 59 -22.32 4.28 10.35
C LYS A 59 -22.48 2.79 10.63
N ASP A 60 -21.61 1.95 10.08
CA ASP A 60 -21.61 0.50 10.37
C ASP A 60 -21.39 0.26 11.88
N LYS A 61 -20.46 1.00 12.49
CA LYS A 61 -20.14 0.88 13.91
C LYS A 61 -21.31 1.26 14.80
N GLU A 62 -21.99 2.36 14.52
CA GLU A 62 -23.20 2.79 15.25
C GLU A 62 -24.26 1.68 15.25
N GLN A 63 -24.50 1.05 14.10
CA GLN A 63 -25.42 -0.08 13.99
C GLN A 63 -24.98 -1.30 14.82
N ILE A 64 -23.68 -1.64 14.82
CA ILE A 64 -23.16 -2.72 15.67
C ILE A 64 -23.30 -2.38 17.15
N GLU A 65 -23.07 -1.13 17.55
CA GLU A 65 -23.23 -0.68 18.94
C GLU A 65 -24.69 -0.82 19.39
N GLU A 66 -25.66 -0.54 18.53
CA GLU A 66 -27.08 -0.81 18.81
C GLU A 66 -27.35 -2.30 19.03
N TRP A 67 -26.84 -3.18 18.18
CA TRP A 67 -26.98 -4.63 18.34
C TRP A 67 -26.25 -5.18 19.57
N LEU A 68 -25.13 -4.56 19.95
CA LEU A 68 -24.44 -4.88 21.20
C LEU A 68 -25.33 -4.55 22.41
N LEU A 69 -25.98 -3.38 22.40
CA LEU A 69 -26.91 -3.00 23.47
C LEU A 69 -28.11 -3.95 23.55
N GLU A 70 -28.66 -4.38 22.43
CA GLU A 70 -29.72 -5.41 22.39
C GLU A 70 -29.23 -6.74 22.95
N ALA A 71 -28.06 -7.23 22.52
CA ALA A 71 -27.49 -8.47 23.02
C ALA A 71 -27.25 -8.43 24.54
N THR A 72 -26.80 -7.29 25.07
CA THR A 72 -26.64 -7.09 26.53
C THR A 72 -27.99 -7.12 27.25
N LYS A 73 -29.04 -6.47 26.71
CA LYS A 73 -30.39 -6.50 27.31
C LYS A 73 -30.97 -7.91 27.33
N ASP A 74 -30.74 -8.67 26.26
CA ASP A 74 -31.24 -10.04 26.11
C ASP A 74 -30.39 -11.09 26.84
N ASN A 75 -29.33 -10.67 27.55
CA ASN A 75 -28.32 -11.55 28.16
C ASN A 75 -27.72 -12.57 27.16
N ASN A 76 -27.62 -12.18 25.89
CA ASN A 76 -27.00 -12.97 24.84
C ASN A 76 -25.47 -12.78 24.85
N SER A 77 -24.79 -13.58 25.67
CA SER A 77 -23.34 -13.50 25.85
C SER A 77 -22.51 -13.76 24.58
N GLU A 78 -23.00 -14.61 23.67
CA GLU A 78 -22.35 -14.85 22.38
C GLU A 78 -22.46 -13.64 21.46
N GLY A 79 -23.66 -13.06 21.38
CA GLY A 79 -23.91 -11.81 20.64
C GLY A 79 -23.08 -10.65 21.19
N GLU A 80 -23.02 -10.50 22.51
CA GLU A 80 -22.23 -9.45 23.16
C GLU A 80 -20.75 -9.57 22.81
N LYS A 81 -20.18 -10.78 22.90
CA LYS A 81 -18.78 -11.03 22.54
C LYS A 81 -18.54 -10.76 21.05
N TYR A 82 -19.45 -11.21 20.19
CA TYR A 82 -19.35 -11.02 18.75
C TYR A 82 -19.38 -9.53 18.38
N TYR A 83 -20.40 -8.80 18.79
CA TYR A 83 -20.56 -7.38 18.47
C TYR A 83 -19.46 -6.53 19.11
N SER A 84 -19.05 -6.81 20.35
CA SER A 84 -17.91 -6.13 20.98
C SER A 84 -16.61 -6.30 20.17
N GLY A 85 -16.38 -7.48 19.59
CA GLY A 85 -15.27 -7.70 18.67
C GLY A 85 -15.38 -6.83 17.41
N ARG A 86 -16.56 -6.80 16.80
CA ARG A 86 -16.82 -6.01 15.58
C ARG A 86 -16.66 -4.49 15.80
N VAL A 87 -17.08 -3.98 16.96
CA VAL A 87 -16.85 -2.57 17.33
C VAL A 87 -15.35 -2.25 17.34
N LYS A 88 -14.53 -3.13 17.94
CA LYS A 88 -13.07 -2.96 17.97
C LYS A 88 -12.44 -3.03 16.58
N ASP A 89 -12.90 -3.96 15.74
CA ASP A 89 -12.45 -4.05 14.34
C ASP A 89 -12.71 -2.74 13.59
N TYR A 90 -13.92 -2.19 13.72
CA TYR A 90 -14.27 -0.93 13.07
C TYR A 90 -13.50 0.26 13.62
N ASP A 91 -13.26 0.33 14.93
CA ASP A 91 -12.40 1.36 15.52
C ASP A 91 -10.98 1.32 14.95
N GLN A 92 -10.41 0.13 14.77
CA GLN A 92 -9.08 -0.01 14.19
C GLN A 92 -9.06 0.36 12.71
N LEU A 93 -10.08 -0.03 11.94
CA LEU A 93 -10.22 0.36 10.54
C LEU A 93 -10.36 1.88 10.38
N ILE A 94 -11.18 2.53 11.20
CA ILE A 94 -11.36 3.99 11.18
C ILE A 94 -10.04 4.70 11.48
N LYS A 95 -9.29 4.24 12.49
CA LYS A 95 -7.95 4.79 12.80
C LYS A 95 -6.99 4.63 11.62
N SER A 96 -7.00 3.47 10.98
CA SER A 96 -6.17 3.19 9.80
C SER A 96 -6.48 4.15 8.66
N TYR A 97 -7.76 4.37 8.34
CA TYR A 97 -8.16 5.30 7.28
C TYR A 97 -7.86 6.76 7.63
N ARG A 98 -7.94 7.15 8.91
CA ARG A 98 -7.59 8.52 9.33
C ARG A 98 -6.15 8.89 8.99
N VAL A 99 -5.21 7.94 9.06
CA VAL A 99 -3.82 8.17 8.65
C VAL A 99 -3.74 8.69 7.21
N TYR A 100 -4.53 8.13 6.29
CA TYR A 100 -4.55 8.58 4.89
C TYR A 100 -5.23 9.94 4.75
N ALA A 101 -6.38 10.12 5.42
CA ALA A 101 -7.17 11.34 5.32
C ALA A 101 -6.43 12.56 5.90
N GLU A 102 -5.69 12.38 6.99
CA GLU A 102 -4.99 13.44 7.72
C GLU A 102 -3.57 13.69 7.20
N LYS A 103 -3.02 12.82 6.33
CA LYS A 103 -1.64 12.98 5.84
C LYS A 103 -1.47 14.25 5.02
N GLU A 104 -0.58 15.13 5.44
CA GLU A 104 -0.12 16.24 4.61
C GLU A 104 0.91 15.77 3.58
N GLY A 105 0.81 16.27 2.35
CA GLY A 105 1.68 15.86 1.25
C GLY A 105 1.33 14.51 0.64
N ASP A 106 2.30 13.92 -0.06
CA ASP A 106 2.11 12.70 -0.85
C ASP A 106 1.97 11.45 0.03
N LEU A 107 1.03 10.58 -0.34
CA LEU A 107 0.92 9.24 0.23
C LEU A 107 2.09 8.40 -0.25
N THR A 108 2.77 7.76 0.69
CA THR A 108 3.91 6.90 0.40
C THR A 108 3.71 5.54 1.05
N ILE A 109 4.61 4.60 0.74
CA ILE A 109 4.68 3.32 1.44
C ILE A 109 4.75 3.48 2.98
N PHE A 110 5.33 4.57 3.47
CA PHE A 110 5.37 4.85 4.91
C PHE A 110 4.00 5.17 5.48
N THR A 111 3.11 5.81 4.70
CA THR A 111 1.72 6.06 5.13
C THR A 111 0.95 4.76 5.26
N TYR A 112 1.19 3.80 4.36
CA TYR A 112 0.62 2.45 4.46
C TYR A 112 1.13 1.68 5.68
N LEU A 113 2.43 1.76 5.97
CA LEU A 113 3.00 1.12 7.16
C LEU A 113 2.44 1.75 8.43
N GLU A 114 2.37 3.07 8.49
CA GLU A 114 1.77 3.82 9.61
C GLU A 114 0.32 3.39 9.84
N SER A 115 -0.49 3.26 8.78
CA SER A 115 -1.90 2.85 8.91
C SER A 115 -2.08 1.41 9.41
N ARG A 116 -1.08 0.54 9.26
CA ARG A 116 -1.19 -0.91 9.56
C ARG A 116 -0.75 -1.27 10.97
N TYR A 117 0.07 -0.44 11.61
CA TYR A 117 0.68 -0.74 12.91
C TYR A 117 0.16 0.17 14.05
N LEU A 118 -1.05 0.74 13.88
CA LEU A 118 -1.79 1.50 14.89
C LEU A 118 -2.67 0.63 15.81
#